data_AF-A0A518LLJ4-F1
#
_entry.id   AF-A0A518LLJ4-F1
#
_cell.length_a   1.000
_cell.length_b   1.000
_cell.length_c   1.000
_cell.angle_alpha   90.00
_cell.angle_beta   90.00
_cell.angle_gamma   90.00
#
_symmetry.space_group_name_H-M   'P 1'
#
loop_
_entity.id
_entity.type
_entity.pdbx_description
1 polymer ?
#
loop_
_entity_poly.entity_id
_entity_poly.type
_entity_poly.pdbx_seq_one_letter_code
_entity_poly.pdbx_strand_id
1 'polypeptide(L)'
;MTDRTILQKYVARNGDPAAGVVPQADTEAADDLGAFGWLRGIRDRAVCLELRKSDGNILAVSYGYIEKAEFDPSEGITLSVSGQKVRIKGRNLNAEVRPTVRLFEGLARHRVPWVQEADSGIGDNDDRATVIDSISWS
;
A
#
# COMPACT_ATOMS: atom_id res chain seq x y z
N MET A 1 -49.93 9.35 19.08
CA MET A 1 -49.05 8.41 19.79
C MET A 1 -47.68 8.56 19.18
N THR A 2 -46.81 9.29 19.86
CA THR A 2 -45.53 9.77 19.30
C THR A 2 -44.41 8.97 19.94
N ASP A 3 -43.62 8.31 19.11
CA ASP A 3 -42.70 7.22 19.42
C ASP A 3 -41.48 7.70 20.23
N ARG A 4 -41.64 7.74 21.56
CA ARG A 4 -40.61 8.10 22.55
C ARG A 4 -39.41 7.13 22.57
N THR A 5 -39.51 6.01 21.87
CA THR A 5 -38.50 4.94 21.86
C THR A 5 -37.32 5.25 20.94
N ILE A 6 -37.51 6.08 19.91
CA ILE A 6 -36.46 6.43 18.94
C ILE A 6 -35.53 7.53 19.49
N LEU A 7 -36.06 8.49 20.26
CA LEU A 7 -35.24 9.56 20.85
C LEU A 7 -34.29 9.06 21.94
N GLN A 8 -34.69 8.04 22.72
CA GLN A 8 -33.82 7.43 23.74
C GLN A 8 -32.60 6.72 23.15
N LYS A 9 -32.69 6.20 21.92
CA LYS A 9 -31.54 5.61 21.21
C LYS A 9 -30.50 6.63 20.77
N TYR A 10 -30.89 7.89 20.56
CA TYR A 10 -29.96 8.95 20.13
C TYR A 10 -29.29 9.68 21.30
N VAL A 11 -29.96 9.79 22.44
CA VAL A 11 -29.41 10.50 23.63
C VAL A 11 -28.40 9.64 24.40
N ALA A 12 -28.52 8.31 24.37
CA ALA A 12 -27.56 7.41 25.00
C ALA A 12 -26.17 7.36 24.31
N ARG A 13 -25.99 8.02 23.16
CA ARG A 13 -24.73 7.98 22.41
C ARG A 13 -23.79 9.18 22.67
N ASN A 14 -24.25 10.22 23.36
CA ASN A 14 -23.51 11.48 23.51
C ASN A 14 -23.16 11.87 24.96
N GLY A 15 -23.03 10.93 25.88
CA GLY A 15 -22.67 11.26 27.26
C GLY A 15 -22.04 10.13 28.04
N ASP A 16 -20.76 9.85 27.78
CA ASP A 16 -19.82 9.31 28.78
C ASP A 16 -18.36 9.65 28.37
N PRO A 17 -17.62 10.47 29.14
CA PRO A 17 -16.22 10.79 28.87
C PRO A 17 -15.28 9.82 29.62
N ALA A 18 -15.55 8.52 29.52
CA ALA A 18 -14.76 7.49 30.19
C ALA A 18 -14.22 6.46 29.18
N ALA A 19 -12.93 6.63 28.85
CA ALA A 19 -12.03 5.56 28.41
C ALA A 19 -12.55 4.64 27.28
N GLY A 20 -12.99 5.21 26.17
CA GLY A 20 -13.08 4.49 24.91
C GLY A 20 -11.73 4.53 24.23
N VAL A 21 -10.97 3.43 24.32
CA VAL A 21 -9.82 3.14 23.46
C VAL A 21 -10.17 3.58 22.04
N VAL A 22 -9.52 4.65 21.55
CA VAL A 22 -9.48 4.93 20.12
C VAL A 22 -9.09 3.60 19.50
N PRO A 23 -9.89 2.99 18.61
CA PRO A 23 -9.46 1.78 17.94
C PRO A 23 -8.12 2.13 17.33
N GLN A 24 -7.06 1.55 17.89
CA GLN A 24 -5.74 1.63 17.32
C GLN A 24 -5.93 1.04 15.94
N ALA A 25 -6.03 1.92 14.93
CA ALA A 25 -6.25 1.50 13.56
C ALA A 25 -5.20 0.45 13.28
N ASP A 26 -5.66 -0.78 13.01
CA ASP A 26 -4.85 -1.98 12.86
C ASP A 26 -3.63 -1.66 11.99
N THR A 27 -2.49 -1.42 12.64
CA THR A 27 -1.21 -1.23 11.97
C THR A 27 -0.73 -2.54 11.31
N GLU A 28 -1.51 -3.62 11.43
CA GLU A 28 -1.32 -4.95 10.83
C GLU A 28 -2.24 -5.25 9.63
N ALA A 29 -2.91 -4.26 9.03
CA ALA A 29 -3.83 -4.50 7.90
C ALA A 29 -3.13 -5.00 6.61
N ALA A 30 -1.81 -4.84 6.52
CA ALA A 30 -1.00 -5.27 5.38
C ALA A 30 0.02 -6.34 5.79
N ASP A 31 0.15 -7.38 4.96
CA ASP A 31 1.31 -8.27 4.99
C ASP A 31 2.56 -7.51 4.54
N ASP A 32 3.66 -7.73 5.23
CA ASP A 32 4.99 -7.33 4.78
C ASP A 32 5.57 -8.46 3.91
N LEU A 33 5.85 -8.17 2.63
CA LEU A 33 6.45 -9.09 1.67
C LEU A 33 7.90 -8.72 1.34
N GLY A 34 8.56 -7.96 2.22
CA GLY A 34 9.92 -7.46 2.10
C GLY A 34 9.99 -6.20 1.22
N ALA A 35 9.75 -6.36 -0.08
CA ALA A 35 9.84 -5.26 -1.05
C ALA A 35 8.56 -4.40 -1.12
N PHE A 36 7.43 -4.92 -0.66
CA PHE A 36 6.15 -4.23 -0.70
C PHE A 36 5.15 -4.75 0.32
N GLY A 37 4.18 -3.91 0.66
CA GLY A 37 3.06 -4.29 1.52
C GLY A 37 1.89 -4.89 0.74
N TRP A 38 1.06 -5.71 1.37
CA TRP A 38 -0.13 -6.27 0.75
C TRP A 38 -1.36 -6.27 1.67
N LEU A 39 -2.39 -5.51 1.33
CA LEU A 39 -3.66 -5.50 2.08
C LEU A 39 -4.35 -6.87 2.03
N ARG A 40 -4.85 -7.37 3.16
CA ARG A 40 -5.50 -8.70 3.26
C ARG A 40 -7.00 -8.67 2.91
N GLY A 41 -7.74 -7.61 3.26
CA GLY A 41 -9.20 -7.59 3.08
C GLY A 41 -9.64 -7.53 1.61
N ILE A 42 -10.67 -8.29 1.23
CA ILE A 42 -11.14 -8.42 -0.16
C ILE A 42 -11.55 -7.04 -0.74
N ARG A 43 -12.17 -6.20 0.09
CA ARG A 43 -12.63 -4.85 -0.29
C ARG A 43 -11.63 -3.75 0.02
N ASP A 44 -10.55 -4.06 0.72
CA ASP A 44 -9.60 -3.06 1.16
C ASP A 44 -8.79 -2.56 -0.05
N ARG A 45 -8.60 -1.25 -0.07
CA ARG A 45 -7.84 -0.53 -1.08
C ARG A 45 -7.01 0.54 -0.38
N ALA A 46 -5.76 0.64 -0.78
CA ALA A 46 -4.88 1.71 -0.35
C ALA A 46 -5.35 3.02 -1.00
N VAL A 47 -5.42 4.09 -0.20
CA VAL A 47 -5.74 5.44 -0.71
C VAL A 47 -4.50 6.07 -1.33
N CYS A 48 -3.33 5.82 -0.73
CA CYS A 48 -2.03 6.26 -1.21
C CYS A 48 -1.07 5.07 -1.36
N LEU A 49 -0.09 5.23 -2.23
CA LEU A 49 1.08 4.38 -2.37
C LEU A 49 2.29 5.13 -1.82
N GLU A 50 2.96 4.56 -0.81
CA GLU A 50 4.26 5.04 -0.36
C GLU A 50 5.39 4.44 -1.19
N LEU A 51 6.31 5.30 -1.61
CA LEU A 51 7.52 4.99 -2.36
C LEU A 51 8.70 5.26 -1.41
N ARG A 52 9.28 4.20 -0.85
CA ARG A 52 10.30 4.29 0.21
C ARG A 52 11.67 3.99 -0.37
N LYS A 53 12.56 4.99 -0.38
CA LYS A 53 13.94 4.82 -0.80
C LYS A 53 14.81 4.36 0.36
N SER A 54 15.90 3.67 0.03
CA SER A 54 16.92 3.17 0.95
C SER A 54 17.65 4.30 1.69
N ASP A 55 17.68 5.51 1.11
CA ASP A 55 18.21 6.73 1.73
C ASP A 55 17.27 7.35 2.79
N GLY A 56 16.12 6.73 3.05
CA GLY A 56 15.10 7.19 3.99
C GLY A 56 14.11 8.21 3.41
N ASN A 57 14.27 8.64 2.16
CA ASN A 57 13.27 9.49 1.51
C ASN A 57 12.00 8.69 1.20
N ILE A 58 10.84 9.24 1.57
CA ILE A 58 9.54 8.63 1.31
C ILE A 58 8.67 9.61 0.56
N LEU A 59 8.09 9.17 -0.56
CA LEU A 59 7.08 9.91 -1.30
C LEU A 59 5.76 9.13 -1.25
N ALA A 60 4.68 9.76 -0.78
CA ALA A 60 3.35 9.17 -0.85
C ALA A 60 2.56 9.80 -2.02
N VAL A 61 2.09 8.98 -2.94
CA VAL A 61 1.23 9.41 -4.06
C VAL A 61 -0.18 8.86 -3.89
N SER A 62 -1.19 9.67 -4.18
CA SER A 62 -2.58 9.21 -4.18
C SER A 62 -2.80 8.21 -5.32
N TYR A 63 -3.40 7.06 -5.04
CA TYR A 63 -3.83 6.14 -6.08
C TYR A 63 -4.83 6.77 -7.05
N GLY A 64 -5.62 7.74 -6.59
CA GLY A 64 -6.55 8.48 -7.45
C GLY A 64 -5.87 9.39 -8.47
N TYR A 65 -4.57 9.64 -8.34
CA TYR A 65 -3.76 10.46 -9.25
C TYR A 65 -2.76 9.66 -10.09
N ILE A 66 -2.77 8.33 -9.98
CA ILE A 66 -1.98 7.47 -10.88
C ILE A 66 -2.80 7.28 -12.16
N GLU A 67 -2.39 7.91 -13.26
CA GLU A 67 -3.13 7.79 -14.53
C GLU A 67 -2.82 6.48 -15.26
N LYS A 68 -1.60 5.95 -15.09
CA LYS A 68 -1.13 4.76 -15.79
C LYS A 68 -0.09 4.02 -14.96
N ALA A 69 -0.19 2.69 -14.94
CA ALA A 69 0.87 1.78 -14.51
C ALA A 69 1.27 0.88 -15.68
N GLU A 70 2.57 0.74 -15.94
CA GLU A 70 3.12 -0.03 -17.04
C GLU A 70 4.25 -0.93 -16.53
N PHE A 71 4.29 -2.18 -16.98
CA PHE A 71 5.39 -3.10 -16.70
C PHE A 71 6.08 -3.47 -18.00
N ASP A 72 7.38 -3.22 -18.04
CA ASP A 72 8.29 -3.66 -19.09
C ASP A 72 9.33 -4.58 -18.44
N PRO A 73 9.48 -5.85 -18.89
CA PRO A 73 10.44 -6.79 -18.30
C PRO A 73 11.89 -6.32 -18.32
N SER A 74 12.27 -5.42 -19.23
CA SER A 74 13.62 -4.88 -19.37
C SER A 74 13.84 -3.58 -18.58
N GLU A 75 12.79 -2.83 -18.29
CA GLU A 75 12.89 -1.52 -17.61
C GLU A 75 12.32 -1.48 -16.19
N GLY A 76 11.37 -2.35 -15.86
CA GLY A 76 10.67 -2.40 -14.58
C GLY A 76 9.25 -1.83 -14.65
N ILE A 77 8.78 -1.22 -13.56
CA ILE A 77 7.44 -0.63 -13.47
C ILE A 77 7.53 0.89 -13.60
N THR A 78 6.70 1.48 -14.45
CA THR A 78 6.53 2.93 -14.56
C THR A 78 5.12 3.33 -14.13
N LEU A 79 5.02 4.29 -13.22
CA LEU A 79 3.77 4.95 -12.84
C LEU A 79 3.77 6.37 -13.40
N SER A 80 2.71 6.75 -14.10
CA SER A 80 2.44 8.16 -14.43
C SER A 80 1.54 8.73 -13.34
N VAL A 81 1.97 9.83 -12.72
CA VAL A 81 1.29 10.45 -11.58
C VAL A 81 1.25 11.97 -11.76
N SER A 82 0.10 12.54 -12.10
CA SER A 82 -0.10 14.00 -12.24
C SER A 82 0.97 14.69 -13.10
N GLY A 83 1.34 14.06 -14.21
CA GLY A 83 2.38 14.56 -15.13
C GLY A 83 3.82 14.23 -14.73
N GLN A 84 4.05 13.64 -13.56
CA GLN A 84 5.34 13.10 -13.13
C GLN A 84 5.46 11.62 -13.49
N LYS A 85 6.70 11.13 -13.57
CA LYS A 85 6.98 9.71 -13.77
C LYS A 85 7.71 9.15 -12.57
N VAL A 86 7.16 8.08 -12.00
CA VAL A 86 7.83 7.24 -11.01
C VAL A 86 8.30 5.97 -11.71
N ARG A 87 9.58 5.62 -11.52
CA ARG A 87 10.17 4.36 -12.02
C ARG A 87 10.60 3.50 -10.86
N ILE A 88 10.18 2.23 -10.89
CA ILE A 88 10.53 1.19 -9.94
C ILE A 88 11.32 0.13 -10.71
N LYS A 89 12.63 0.04 -10.45
CA LYS A 89 13.52 -0.96 -11.04
C LYS A 89 13.83 -2.04 -10.02
N GLY A 90 14.07 -3.25 -10.51
CA GLY A 90 14.24 -4.41 -9.66
C GLY A 90 14.06 -5.70 -10.44
N ARG A 91 13.99 -6.80 -9.69
CA ARG A 91 13.80 -8.15 -10.21
C ARG A 91 12.53 -8.76 -9.65
N ASN A 92 11.95 -9.69 -10.41
CA ASN A 92 10.71 -10.39 -10.05
C ASN A 92 9.50 -9.46 -9.79
N LEU A 93 9.49 -8.25 -10.34
CA LEU A 93 8.45 -7.21 -10.11
C LEU A 93 7.04 -7.59 -10.57
N ASN A 94 6.91 -8.60 -11.44
CA ASN A 94 5.64 -9.17 -11.85
C ASN A 94 5.60 -10.71 -11.63
N ALA A 95 6.55 -11.23 -10.86
CA ALA A 95 6.55 -12.63 -10.46
C ALA A 95 5.57 -12.86 -9.31
N GLU A 96 5.18 -14.11 -9.14
CA GLU A 96 4.32 -14.53 -8.05
C GLU A 96 5.12 -14.75 -6.77
N VAL A 97 4.89 -13.92 -5.75
CA VAL A 97 5.57 -14.02 -4.45
C VAL A 97 4.91 -15.10 -3.59
N ARG A 98 3.58 -15.23 -3.73
CA ARG A 98 2.75 -16.31 -3.18
C ARG A 98 1.48 -16.41 -4.05
N PRO A 99 0.65 -17.47 -3.91
CA PRO A 99 -0.53 -17.66 -4.76
C PRO A 99 -1.36 -16.38 -4.92
N THR A 100 -1.56 -15.94 -6.16
CA THR A 100 -2.35 -14.75 -6.54
C THR A 100 -1.79 -13.38 -6.12
N VAL A 101 -0.56 -13.32 -5.64
CA VAL A 101 0.08 -12.07 -5.18
C VAL A 101 1.29 -11.72 -6.03
N ARG A 102 1.17 -10.60 -6.75
CA ARG A 102 2.20 -10.01 -7.61
C ARG A 102 2.23 -8.51 -7.38
N LEU A 103 3.41 -7.91 -7.36
CA LEU A 103 3.55 -6.47 -7.11
C LEU A 103 2.80 -5.64 -8.16
N PHE A 104 3.06 -5.85 -9.46
CA PHE A 104 2.39 -5.08 -10.52
C PHE A 104 0.85 -5.19 -10.48
N GLU A 105 0.32 -6.40 -10.31
CA GLU A 105 -1.12 -6.63 -10.17
C GLU A 105 -1.71 -5.96 -8.92
N GLY A 106 -0.94 -5.96 -7.82
CA GLY A 106 -1.28 -5.26 -6.60
C GLY A 106 -1.36 -3.75 -6.78
N LEU A 107 -0.39 -3.16 -7.48
CA LEU A 107 -0.39 -1.74 -7.81
C LEU A 107 -1.62 -1.39 -8.66
N ALA A 108 -1.90 -2.15 -9.72
CA ALA A 108 -3.06 -1.94 -10.59
C ALA A 108 -4.41 -2.06 -9.86
N ARG A 109 -4.46 -2.80 -8.73
CA ARG A 109 -5.67 -3.00 -7.92
C ARG A 109 -5.69 -2.23 -6.61
N HIS A 110 -4.73 -1.33 -6.40
CA HIS A 110 -4.57 -0.52 -5.18
C HIS A 110 -4.50 -1.39 -3.91
N ARG A 111 -3.79 -2.51 -3.99
CA ARG A 111 -3.58 -3.45 -2.87
C ARG A 111 -2.29 -3.21 -2.12
N VAL A 112 -1.42 -2.37 -2.67
CA VAL A 112 -0.06 -2.16 -2.21
C VAL A 112 0.01 -0.80 -1.52
N PRO A 113 0.03 -0.73 -0.18
CA PRO A 113 0.11 0.55 0.53
C PRO A 113 1.51 1.17 0.44
N TRP A 114 2.55 0.34 0.24
CA TRP A 114 3.93 0.80 0.15
C TRP A 114 4.78 -0.14 -0.70
N VAL A 115 5.83 0.41 -1.30
CA VAL A 115 6.95 -0.29 -1.93
C VAL A 115 8.26 0.29 -1.39
N GLN A 116 9.30 -0.53 -1.28
CA GLN A 116 10.55 -0.13 -0.64
C GLN A 116 11.77 -0.66 -1.39
N GLU A 117 12.75 0.22 -1.62
CA GLU A 117 14.08 -0.18 -2.08
C GLU A 117 14.75 -1.12 -1.09
N ALA A 118 15.48 -2.12 -1.59
CA ALA A 118 16.27 -2.99 -0.74
C ALA A 118 17.38 -2.22 -0.04
N ASP A 119 17.54 -2.45 1.26
CA ASP A 119 18.72 -1.98 1.98
C ASP A 119 19.95 -2.76 1.48
N SER A 120 21.03 -2.04 1.17
CA SER A 120 22.30 -2.64 0.76
C SER A 120 22.83 -3.55 1.87
N GLY A 121 22.49 -4.84 1.82
CA GLY A 121 22.88 -5.85 2.81
C GLY A 121 21.79 -6.85 3.21
N ILE A 122 20.52 -6.61 2.87
CA ILE A 122 19.40 -7.50 3.21
C ILE A 122 18.72 -7.97 1.91
N GLY A 123 18.99 -9.22 1.48
CA GLY A 123 18.11 -9.89 0.51
C GLY A 123 18.76 -10.64 -0.66
N ASP A 124 20.04 -11.02 -0.58
CA ASP A 124 20.78 -11.47 -1.77
C ASP A 124 20.82 -13.00 -2.03
N ASN A 125 20.08 -13.82 -1.27
CA ASN A 125 20.23 -15.29 -1.35
C ASN A 125 19.04 -16.06 -1.95
N ASP A 126 17.93 -15.42 -2.27
CA ASP A 126 16.79 -16.08 -2.94
C ASP A 126 16.53 -15.46 -4.31
N ASP A 127 16.83 -16.19 -5.38
CA ASP A 127 16.63 -15.75 -6.76
C ASP A 127 15.17 -15.48 -7.14
N ARG A 128 14.22 -15.98 -6.35
CA ARG A 128 12.78 -15.79 -6.60
C ARG A 128 12.17 -14.63 -5.82
N ALA A 129 12.92 -14.04 -4.89
CA ALA A 129 12.43 -12.90 -4.13
C ALA A 129 12.17 -11.70 -5.04
N THR A 130 11.07 -10.98 -4.80
CA THR A 130 10.88 -9.65 -5.38
C THR A 130 11.82 -8.69 -4.68
N VAL A 131 12.63 -7.99 -5.46
CA VAL A 131 13.60 -7.01 -4.96
C VAL A 131 13.43 -5.73 -5.77
N ILE A 132 13.38 -4.60 -5.08
CA ILE A 132 13.36 -3.27 -5.69
C ILE A 132 14.75 -2.68 -5.50
N ASP A 133 15.48 -2.54 -6.60
CA ASP A 133 16.84 -2.01 -6.60
C ASP A 133 16.85 -0.49 -6.49
N SER A 134 15.88 0.17 -7.15
CA SER A 134 15.75 1.62 -7.09
C SER A 134 14.34 2.12 -7.40
N ILE A 135 14.01 3.24 -6.78
CA ILE A 135 12.82 4.04 -7.02
C ILE A 135 13.30 5.46 -7.35
N SER A 136 12.82 5.99 -8.47
CA SER A 136 13.11 7.36 -8.88
C SER A 136 11.84 8.07 -9.32
N TRP A 137 11.78 9.38 -9.09
CA TRP A 137 10.70 10.25 -9.52
C TRP A 137 11.26 11.55 -10.09
N SER A 138 10.61 12.05 -11.14
CA SER A 138 10.90 13.32 -11.83
C SER A 138 9.61 14.05 -12.15
#